data_AF-A0A430RYL6-F1
#
_entry.id   AF-A0A430RYL6-F1
#
_cell.length_a   1.000
_cell.length_b   1.000
_cell.length_c   1.000
_cell.angle_alpha   90.00
_cell.angle_beta   90.00
_cell.angle_gamma   90.00
#
_symmetry.space_group_name_H-M   'P 1'
#
loop_
_entity.id
_entity.type
_entity.pdbx_description
1 polymer ?
#
loop_
_entity_poly.entity_id
_entity_poly.type
_entity_poly.pdbx_seq_one_letter_code
_entity_poly.pdbx_strand_id
1 'polypeptide(L)'
;NAVVGAGAVVPPGMEIPEGALALGVPARVKGPAEPPGNAPRYRALAERYRKGLLAMDLPRRYRLTLRGQDALNPFSELHLHLKRTRKEALEALRRASQGFPLALEEALPLVEEGFLAPE
;
A
#
# COMPACT_ATOMS: atom_id res chain seq x y z
N ASN A 1 -1.44 -17.50 -32.88
CA ASN A 1 -2.32 -17.64 -31.68
C ASN A 1 -2.08 -18.94 -30.87
N ALA A 2 -0.85 -19.25 -30.45
CA ALA A 2 -0.59 -20.41 -29.59
C ALA A 2 -0.83 -20.07 -28.09
N VAL A 3 -1.10 -21.07 -27.26
CA VAL A 3 -1.31 -20.91 -25.81
C VAL A 3 -0.44 -21.89 -25.02
N VAL A 4 0.34 -21.35 -24.09
CA VAL A 4 1.03 -22.12 -23.03
C VAL A 4 0.14 -22.10 -21.79
N GLY A 5 -0.23 -23.28 -21.31
CA GLY A 5 -1.08 -23.39 -20.13
C GLY A 5 -0.40 -22.90 -18.86
N ALA A 6 -1.22 -22.50 -17.88
CA ALA A 6 -0.72 -22.11 -16.57
C ALA A 6 0.12 -23.24 -15.94
N GLY A 7 1.31 -22.89 -15.45
CA GLY A 7 2.24 -23.83 -14.83
C GLY A 7 2.93 -24.81 -15.78
N ALA A 8 2.76 -24.69 -17.11
CA ALA A 8 3.48 -25.51 -18.06
C ALA A 8 4.95 -25.09 -18.19
N VAL A 9 5.84 -26.06 -18.43
CA VAL A 9 7.28 -25.82 -18.61
C VAL A 9 7.68 -26.26 -20.02
N VAL A 10 7.92 -25.30 -20.90
CA VAL A 10 8.33 -25.53 -22.29
C VAL A 10 9.84 -25.82 -22.33
N PRO A 11 10.27 -27.01 -22.76
CA PRO A 11 11.69 -27.32 -22.89
C PRO A 11 12.40 -26.43 -23.91
N PRO A 12 13.74 -26.21 -23.77
CA PRO A 12 14.53 -25.50 -24.77
C PRO A 12 14.37 -26.14 -26.16
N GLY A 13 14.18 -25.30 -27.19
CA GLY A 13 14.02 -25.75 -28.57
C GLY A 13 12.66 -26.37 -28.92
N MET A 14 11.72 -26.49 -27.97
CA MET A 14 10.36 -26.93 -28.28
C MET A 14 9.59 -25.82 -29.00
N GLU A 15 9.10 -26.12 -30.20
CA GLU A 15 8.19 -25.26 -30.94
C GLU A 15 6.73 -25.61 -30.61
N ILE A 16 5.90 -24.60 -30.38
CA ILE A 16 4.46 -24.75 -30.18
C ILE A 16 3.76 -24.19 -31.42
N PRO A 17 3.07 -25.03 -32.21
CA PRO A 17 2.43 -24.59 -33.43
C PRO A 17 1.41 -23.47 -33.19
N GLU A 18 1.19 -22.65 -34.22
CA GLU A 18 0.11 -21.68 -34.19
C GLU A 18 -1.24 -22.33 -33.89
N GLY A 19 -2.01 -21.71 -32.99
CA GLY A 19 -3.34 -22.20 -32.64
C GLY A 19 -3.32 -23.44 -31.75
N ALA A 20 -2.15 -23.88 -31.25
CA ALA A 20 -2.04 -25.04 -30.38
C ALA A 20 -1.99 -24.67 -28.89
N LEU A 21 -2.52 -25.56 -28.05
CA LEU A 21 -2.43 -25.53 -26.59
C LEU A 21 -1.34 -26.50 -26.11
N ALA A 22 -0.36 -25.99 -25.37
CA ALA A 22 0.69 -26.79 -24.72
C ALA A 22 0.53 -26.78 -23.19
N LEU A 23 0.50 -27.97 -22.56
CA LEU A 23 0.28 -28.14 -21.11
C LEU A 23 1.31 -29.08 -20.48
N GLY A 24 1.53 -28.93 -19.17
CA GLY A 24 2.25 -29.89 -18.34
C GLY A 24 3.74 -29.59 -18.11
N VAL A 25 4.38 -30.46 -17.31
CA VAL A 25 5.80 -30.39 -16.97
C VAL A 25 6.42 -31.78 -17.24
N PRO A 26 7.20 -31.96 -18.33
CA PRO A 26 7.43 -31.00 -19.41
C PRO A 26 6.18 -30.80 -20.27
N ALA A 27 6.12 -29.65 -20.94
CA ALA A 27 4.99 -29.28 -21.78
C ALA A 27 4.83 -30.23 -22.96
N ARG A 28 3.57 -30.53 -23.32
CA ARG A 28 3.19 -31.28 -24.53
C ARG A 28 2.03 -30.60 -25.21
N VAL A 29 2.02 -30.61 -26.55
CA VAL A 29 0.88 -30.17 -27.35
C VAL A 29 -0.31 -31.10 -27.07
N LYS A 30 -1.46 -30.53 -26.71
CA LYS A 30 -2.68 -31.27 -26.35
C LYS A 30 -3.81 -31.16 -27.38
N GLY A 31 -3.79 -30.12 -28.21
CA GLY A 31 -4.82 -29.88 -29.20
C GLY A 31 -4.90 -28.41 -29.61
N PRO A 32 -5.98 -27.99 -30.29
CA PRO A 32 -6.21 -26.59 -30.62
C PRO A 32 -6.46 -25.75 -29.36
N ALA A 33 -6.02 -24.49 -29.41
CA ALA A 33 -6.28 -23.47 -28.42
C ALA A 33 -7.39 -22.54 -28.93
N GLU A 34 -8.25 -22.09 -28.01
CA GLU A 34 -9.13 -20.96 -28.29
C GLU A 34 -8.30 -19.67 -28.43
N PRO A 35 -8.65 -18.76 -29.36
CA PRO A 35 -7.94 -17.50 -29.52
C PRO A 35 -7.97 -16.65 -28.23
N PRO A 36 -6.81 -16.24 -27.69
CA PRO A 36 -6.79 -15.53 -26.41
C PRO A 36 -7.26 -14.07 -26.55
N GLY A 37 -8.28 -13.70 -25.78
CA GLY A 37 -8.80 -12.32 -25.68
C GLY A 37 -8.04 -11.40 -24.71
N ASN A 38 -6.90 -11.85 -24.17
CA ASN A 38 -6.19 -11.15 -23.09
C ASN A 38 -5.60 -9.81 -23.55
N ALA A 39 -4.97 -9.76 -24.73
CA ALA A 39 -4.28 -8.57 -25.22
C ALA A 39 -5.17 -7.31 -25.28
N PRO A 40 -6.35 -7.31 -25.94
CA PRO A 40 -7.22 -6.13 -25.95
C PRO A 40 -7.72 -5.75 -24.55
N ARG A 41 -8.03 -6.73 -23.70
CA ARG A 41 -8.48 -6.50 -22.31
C ARG A 41 -7.40 -5.83 -21.46
N TYR A 42 -6.17 -6.32 -21.51
CA TYR A 42 -5.06 -5.75 -20.75
C TYR A 42 -4.61 -4.39 -21.27
N ARG A 43 -4.75 -4.11 -22.58
CA ARG A 43 -4.53 -2.75 -23.12
C ARG A 43 -5.51 -1.75 -22.52
N ALA A 44 -6.81 -2.05 -22.56
CA ALA A 44 -7.83 -1.19 -21.97
C ALA A 44 -7.63 -1.02 -20.45
N LEU A 45 -7.24 -2.09 -19.75
CA LEU A 45 -6.91 -2.04 -18.33
C LEU A 45 -5.71 -1.15 -18.06
N ALA A 46 -4.62 -1.30 -18.82
CA ALA A 46 -3.42 -0.50 -18.69
C ALA A 46 -3.71 0.99 -18.93
N GLU A 47 -4.54 1.34 -19.92
CA GLU A 47 -4.97 2.72 -20.15
C GLU A 47 -5.74 3.31 -18.96
N ARG A 48 -6.64 2.53 -18.36
CA ARG A 48 -7.38 2.95 -17.17
C ARG A 48 -6.43 3.20 -15.99
N TYR A 49 -5.48 2.31 -15.75
CA TYR A 49 -4.50 2.49 -14.67
C TYR A 49 -3.55 3.67 -14.93
N ARG A 50 -3.10 3.88 -16.17
CA ARG A 50 -2.28 5.05 -16.51
C ARG A 50 -2.96 6.39 -16.19
N LYS A 51 -4.29 6.45 -16.32
CA LYS A 51 -5.07 7.67 -16.05
C LYS A 51 -5.44 7.84 -14.57
N GLY A 52 -5.61 6.74 -13.84
CA GLY A 52 -6.25 6.75 -12.52
C GLY A 52 -5.39 6.21 -11.37
N LEU A 53 -4.19 5.70 -11.63
CA LEU A 53 -3.29 5.25 -10.58
C LEU A 53 -2.36 6.38 -10.16
N LEU A 54 -2.61 6.93 -8.98
CA LEU A 54 -1.77 7.94 -8.36
C LEU A 54 -0.98 7.31 -7.22
N ALA A 55 0.30 7.66 -7.12
CA ALA A 55 1.06 7.36 -5.92
C ALA A 55 0.46 8.17 -4.76
N MET A 56 0.15 7.50 -3.67
CA MET A 56 -0.22 8.14 -2.42
C MET A 56 0.92 7.95 -1.44
N ASP A 57 1.32 9.02 -0.77
CA ASP A 57 2.18 8.89 0.40
C ASP A 57 1.41 8.08 1.44
N LEU A 58 2.00 6.96 1.87
CA LEU A 58 1.46 6.20 2.99
C LEU A 58 1.48 7.14 4.20
N PRO A 59 0.32 7.40 4.82
CA PRO A 59 0.26 8.43 5.83
C PRO A 59 1.01 7.90 7.06
N ARG A 60 2.04 8.62 7.51
CA ARG A 60 2.94 8.17 8.58
C ARG A 60 2.16 8.06 9.88
N ARG A 61 2.26 6.90 10.51
CA ARG A 61 1.70 6.66 11.84
C ARG A 61 2.74 6.99 12.89
N TYR A 62 2.22 7.40 14.05
CA TYR A 62 3.04 7.79 15.17
C TYR A 62 2.46 7.16 16.43
N ARG A 63 3.33 6.66 17.29
CA ARG A 63 2.99 6.19 18.62
C ARG A 63 3.20 7.30 19.65
N LEU A 64 2.34 7.36 20.66
CA LEU A 64 2.56 8.24 21.80
C LEU A 64 3.73 7.73 22.64
N THR A 65 4.63 8.64 23.01
CA THR A 65 5.60 8.39 24.08
C THR A 65 4.91 8.49 25.46
N LEU A 66 5.62 8.18 26.54
CA LEU A 66 5.13 8.43 27.90
C LEU A 66 4.75 9.90 28.12
N ARG A 67 5.56 10.83 27.59
CA ARG A 67 5.27 12.27 27.65
C ARG A 67 4.01 12.63 26.86
N GLY A 68 3.80 12.01 25.69
CA GLY A 68 2.60 12.18 24.88
C GLY A 68 1.34 11.66 25.57
N GLN A 69 1.45 10.52 26.28
CA GLN A 69 0.37 9.99 27.10
C GLN A 69 0.03 10.92 28.27
N ASP A 70 1.04 11.47 28.95
CA ASP A 70 0.85 12.45 30.03
C ASP A 70 0.19 13.74 29.53
N ALA A 71 0.54 14.21 28.33
CA ALA A 71 -0.13 15.35 27.69
C ALA A 71 -1.63 15.12 27.46
N LEU A 72 -2.07 13.88 27.27
CA LEU A 72 -3.49 13.54 27.11
C LEU A 72 -4.23 13.28 28.43
N ASN A 73 -3.51 13.18 29.56
CA ASN A 73 -4.12 13.03 30.87
C ASN A 73 -4.76 14.36 31.33
N PRO A 74 -6.10 14.45 31.50
CA PRO A 74 -6.77 15.71 31.85
C PRO A 74 -6.32 16.35 33.18
N PHE A 75 -5.66 15.56 34.03
CA PHE A 75 -5.22 15.97 35.36
C PHE A 75 -3.72 16.34 35.42
N SER A 76 -2.97 16.24 34.31
CA SER A 76 -1.55 16.61 34.30
C SER A 76 -1.35 18.11 34.12
N GLU A 77 -0.31 18.66 34.75
CA GLU A 77 0.13 20.05 34.52
C GLU A 77 0.43 20.30 33.03
N LEU A 78 1.01 19.30 32.37
CA LEU A 78 1.32 19.34 30.95
C LEU A 78 0.07 19.47 30.09
N HIS A 79 -0.99 18.72 30.41
CA HIS A 79 -2.27 18.84 29.73
C HIS A 79 -2.90 20.23 29.94
N LEU A 80 -2.93 20.70 31.19
CA LEU A 80 -3.51 22.00 31.52
C LEU A 80 -2.77 23.14 30.83
N HIS A 81 -1.43 23.04 30.73
CA HIS A 81 -0.60 23.98 29.99
C HIS A 81 -0.97 23.96 28.50
N LEU A 82 -0.89 22.80 27.84
CA LEU A 82 -1.19 22.67 26.40
C LEU A 82 -2.62 23.09 26.07
N LYS A 83 -3.59 22.83 26.95
CA LYS A 83 -4.98 23.26 26.77
C LYS A 83 -5.13 24.78 26.74
N ARG A 84 -4.24 25.52 27.41
CA ARG A 84 -4.22 26.98 27.45
C ARG A 84 -3.39 27.57 26.31
N THR A 85 -2.28 26.93 25.94
CA THR A 85 -1.29 27.50 25.01
C THR A 85 -1.35 26.94 23.59
N ARG A 86 -1.67 25.66 23.41
CA ARG A 86 -1.54 24.92 22.14
C ARG A 86 -2.57 23.79 22.01
N LYS A 87 -3.84 24.15 21.79
CA LYS A 87 -4.97 23.19 21.75
C LYS A 87 -4.88 22.22 20.57
N GLU A 88 -4.40 22.71 19.43
CA GLU A 88 -4.15 21.96 18.21
C GLU A 88 -3.21 20.76 18.45
N ALA A 89 -2.25 20.88 19.35
CA ALA A 89 -1.36 19.78 19.70
C ALA A 89 -2.06 18.68 20.50
N LEU A 90 -2.99 19.03 21.39
CA LEU A 90 -3.80 18.03 22.08
C LEU A 90 -4.74 17.29 21.12
N GLU A 91 -5.27 17.98 20.11
CA GLU A 91 -6.07 17.37 19.06
C GLU A 91 -5.24 16.43 18.20
N ALA A 92 -4.04 16.84 17.78
CA ALA A 92 -3.09 16.01 17.05
C ALA A 92 -2.69 14.74 17.83
N LEU A 93 -2.33 14.89 19.10
CA LEU A 93 -1.98 13.76 19.97
C LEU A 93 -3.17 12.81 20.18
N ARG A 94 -4.39 13.33 20.31
CA ARG A 94 -5.61 12.52 20.39
C ARG A 94 -5.88 11.74 19.10
N ARG A 95 -5.65 12.36 17.94
CA ARG A 95 -5.77 11.67 16.65
C ARG A 95 -4.73 10.55 16.52
N ALA A 96 -3.47 10.84 16.87
CA ALA A 96 -2.40 9.83 16.88
C ALA A 96 -2.72 8.68 17.83
N SER A 97 -3.26 8.96 19.03
CA SER A 97 -3.65 7.92 20.01
C SER A 97 -4.76 6.99 19.51
N GLN A 98 -5.57 7.46 18.55
CA GLN A 98 -6.64 6.70 17.90
C GLN A 98 -6.15 5.96 16.64
N GLY A 99 -4.86 6.04 16.32
CA GLY A 99 -4.25 5.42 15.14
C GLY A 99 -4.48 6.19 13.84
N PHE A 100 -4.97 7.42 13.92
CA PHE A 100 -5.05 8.29 12.74
C PHE A 100 -3.65 8.81 12.40
N PRO A 101 -3.25 8.79 11.12
CA PRO A 101 -1.98 9.34 10.72
C PRO A 101 -1.99 10.87 10.81
N LEU A 102 -0.80 11.44 10.92
CA LEU A 102 -0.59 12.89 10.94
C LEU A 102 0.22 13.33 9.73
N ALA A 103 -0.06 14.55 9.25
CA ALA A 103 0.77 15.20 8.24
C ALA A 103 2.18 15.44 8.82
N LEU A 104 3.19 15.50 7.96
CA LEU A 104 4.59 15.62 8.40
C LEU A 104 4.81 16.92 9.18
N GLU A 105 4.22 18.02 8.69
CA GLU A 105 4.31 19.37 9.23
C GLU A 105 3.67 19.46 10.62
N GLU A 106 2.61 18.69 10.84
CA GLU A 106 1.91 18.61 12.13
C GLU A 106 2.67 17.73 13.13
N ALA A 107 3.27 16.64 12.66
CA ALA A 107 3.95 15.67 13.52
C ALA A 107 5.35 16.11 13.96
N LEU A 108 6.09 16.82 13.09
CA LEU A 108 7.46 17.28 13.35
C LEU A 108 7.66 17.92 14.73
N PRO A 109 6.94 18.99 15.12
CA PRO A 109 7.14 19.62 16.42
C PRO A 109 6.81 18.69 17.59
N LEU A 110 5.82 17.80 17.42
CA LEU A 110 5.44 16.83 18.46
C LEU A 110 6.48 15.72 18.63
N VAL A 111 7.20 15.37 17.57
CA VAL A 111 8.33 14.44 17.62
C VAL A 111 9.55 15.12 18.26
N GLU A 112 9.87 16.35 17.86
CA GLU A 112 10.98 17.14 18.43
C GLU A 112 10.82 17.38 19.94
N GLU A 113 9.59 17.63 20.38
CA GLU A 113 9.24 17.78 21.80
C GLU A 113 9.10 16.44 22.52
N GLY A 114 9.23 15.32 21.80
CA GLY A 114 9.22 13.97 22.36
C GLY A 114 7.85 13.49 22.80
N PHE A 115 6.76 14.05 22.29
CA PHE A 115 5.40 13.55 22.51
C PHE A 115 5.05 12.36 21.61
N LEU A 116 5.63 12.33 20.42
CA LEU A 116 5.43 11.27 19.42
C LEU A 116 6.74 10.59 19.05
N ALA A 117 6.64 9.35 18.62
CA ALA A 117 7.69 8.64 17.91
C ALA A 117 7.11 8.01 16.63
N PRO A 118 7.85 7.97 15.51
CA PRO A 118 7.44 7.20 14.33
C PRO A 118 7.20 5.73 14.70
N GLU A 119 6.19 5.11 14.08
CA GLU A 119 6.01 3.65 14.11
C GLU A 119 7.01 2.92 13.21
#